data_AF-A0A1F4NC67-F1
#
_entry.id   AF-A0A1F4NC67-F1
#
_cell.length_a   1.000
_cell.length_b   1.000
_cell.length_c   1.000
_cell.angle_alpha   90.00
_cell.angle_beta   90.00
_cell.angle_gamma   90.00
#
_symmetry.space_group_name_H-M   'P 1'
#
loop_
_entity.id
_entity.type
_entity.pdbx_description
1 polymer ?
#
loop_
_entity_poly.entity_id
_entity_poly.type
_entity_poly.pdbx_seq_one_letter_code
_entity_poly.pdbx_strand_id
1 'polypeptide(L)'
;MIKIFLRSGDTKMQEIQKILQEMVITHQIILLSDQQNSISENSNWQELPALEDSGTIIQGQQNILNYLEQLQSFKKEWDKFQSDSCYCDAEGNI
;
A
#
# COMPACT_ATOMS: atom_id res chain seq x y z
N MET A 1 5.38 0.06 -5.95
CA MET A 1 4.04 -0.45 -6.36
C MET A 1 3.64 -1.45 -5.30
N ILE A 2 2.51 -1.23 -4.63
CA ILE A 2 2.07 -2.07 -3.52
C ILE A 2 1.37 -3.31 -4.07
N LYS A 3 1.71 -4.50 -3.59
CA LYS A 3 0.95 -5.73 -3.85
C LYS A 3 0.27 -6.19 -2.59
N ILE A 4 -0.98 -6.60 -2.69
CA ILE A 4 -1.73 -7.16 -1.58
C ILE A 4 -2.11 -8.59 -1.92
N PHE A 5 -1.87 -9.48 -0.97
CA PHE A 5 -2.14 -10.90 -1.07
C PHE A 5 -3.23 -11.28 -0.10
N LEU A 6 -4.26 -11.93 -0.62
CA LEU A 6 -5.50 -12.21 0.10
C LEU A 6 -5.99 -13.61 -0.24
N ARG A 7 -6.69 -14.23 0.71
CA ARG A 7 -7.45 -15.44 0.44
C ARG A 7 -8.83 -15.06 -0.11
N SER A 8 -9.31 -15.85 -1.07
CA SER A 8 -10.63 -15.64 -1.68
C SER A 8 -11.73 -15.64 -0.61
N GLY A 9 -12.57 -14.59 -0.58
CA GLY A 9 -13.72 -14.47 0.33
C GLY A 9 -13.48 -13.67 1.62
N ASP A 10 -12.31 -13.03 1.78
CA ASP A 10 -12.02 -12.26 2.99
C ASP A 10 -12.64 -10.85 2.93
N THR A 11 -13.59 -10.56 3.84
CA THR A 11 -14.24 -9.24 3.95
C THR A 11 -13.28 -8.13 4.37
N LYS A 12 -12.14 -8.48 4.98
CA LYS A 12 -11.07 -7.57 5.40
C LYS A 12 -10.43 -6.80 4.23
N MET A 13 -10.60 -7.29 3.00
CA MET A 13 -10.09 -6.67 1.78
C MET A 13 -10.72 -5.30 1.49
N GLN A 14 -12.00 -5.13 1.80
CA GLN A 14 -12.73 -3.91 1.41
C GLN A 14 -12.20 -2.67 2.12
N GLU A 15 -11.82 -2.82 3.39
CA GLU A 15 -11.25 -1.73 4.20
C GLU A 15 -9.87 -1.30 3.69
N ILE A 16 -8.97 -2.27 3.48
CA ILE A 16 -7.61 -2.02 2.96
C ILE A 16 -7.67 -1.39 1.56
N GLN A 17 -8.54 -1.89 0.69
CA GLN A 17 -8.70 -1.36 -0.65
C GLN A 17 -9.21 0.09 -0.64
N LYS A 18 -10.20 0.39 0.22
CA LYS A 18 -10.73 1.74 0.37
C LYS A 18 -9.64 2.74 0.78
N ILE A 19 -8.83 2.39 1.78
CA ILE A 19 -7.72 3.24 2.24
C ILE A 19 -6.73 3.52 1.10
N LEU A 20 -6.33 2.49 0.35
CA LEU A 20 -5.40 2.65 -0.78
C LEU A 20 -5.96 3.51 -1.92
N GLN A 21 -7.26 3.40 -2.18
CA GLN A 21 -7.94 4.25 -3.16
C GLN A 21 -7.99 5.71 -2.69
N GLU A 22 -8.30 5.96 -1.41
CA GLU A 22 -8.31 7.30 -0.83
C GLU A 22 -6.91 7.95 -0.85
N MET A 23 -5.86 7.16 -0.68
CA MET A 23 -4.47 7.61 -0.76
C MET A 23 -3.98 7.81 -2.21
N VAL A 24 -4.76 7.40 -3.21
CA VAL A 24 -4.41 7.45 -4.64
C VAL A 24 -3.10 6.68 -4.94
N ILE A 25 -2.88 5.57 -4.23
CA ILE A 25 -1.68 4.75 -4.40
C ILE A 25 -1.96 3.63 -5.42
N THR A 26 -1.04 3.48 -6.37
CA THR A 26 -1.07 2.35 -7.31
C THR A 26 -0.82 1.05 -6.56
N HIS A 27 -1.82 0.17 -6.58
CA HIS A 27 -1.78 -1.12 -5.92
C HIS A 27 -2.27 -2.24 -6.83
N GLN A 28 -1.78 -3.45 -6.58
CA GLN A 28 -2.19 -4.68 -7.24
C GLN A 28 -2.73 -5.65 -6.20
N ILE A 29 -3.87 -6.29 -6.50
CA ILE A 29 -4.48 -7.28 -5.62
C ILE A 29 -4.27 -8.66 -6.24
N ILE A 30 -3.72 -9.57 -5.44
CA ILE A 30 -3.41 -10.94 -5.80
C ILE A 30 -4.25 -11.85 -4.90
N LEU A 31 -5.27 -12.46 -5.51
CA LEU A 31 -6.13 -13.44 -4.85
C LEU A 31 -5.50 -14.81 -4.92
N LEU A 32 -5.43 -15.47 -3.77
CA LEU A 32 -4.87 -16.79 -3.63
C LEU A 32 -5.99 -17.80 -3.47
N SER A 33 -5.92 -18.86 -4.26
CA SER A 33 -6.75 -20.04 -4.09
C SER A 33 -6.30 -20.80 -2.84
N ASP A 34 -7.21 -21.49 -2.15
CA ASP A 34 -6.88 -22.33 -0.97
C ASP A 34 -5.78 -23.39 -1.24
N GLN A 35 -5.54 -23.74 -2.50
CA GLN A 35 -4.51 -24.69 -2.93
C GLN A 35 -3.16 -24.04 -3.29
N GLN A 36 -3.09 -22.72 -3.41
CA GLN A 36 -1.85 -21.98 -3.61
C GLN A 36 -1.41 -21.35 -2.28
N ASN A 37 -0.91 -22.18 -1.37
CA ASN A 37 -0.20 -21.70 -0.17
C ASN A 37 1.19 -21.12 -0.51
N SER A 38 1.63 -21.24 -1.76
CA SER A 38 3.00 -20.92 -2.19
C SER A 38 3.01 -19.58 -2.92
N ILE A 39 2.90 -18.50 -2.16
CA ILE A 39 3.17 -17.17 -2.71
C ILE A 39 4.69 -17.04 -2.75
N SER A 40 5.27 -17.52 -3.84
CA SER A 40 6.71 -17.70 -4.04
C SER A 40 7.36 -18.76 -3.12
N GLU A 41 8.06 -19.71 -3.74
CA GLU A 41 8.79 -20.81 -3.07
C GLU A 41 9.91 -20.35 -2.11
N ASN A 42 10.12 -19.03 -1.94
CA ASN A 42 11.22 -18.44 -1.19
C ASN A 42 10.79 -17.51 -0.05
N SER A 43 9.50 -17.30 0.19
CA SER A 43 9.08 -16.30 1.16
C SER A 43 8.29 -16.91 2.31
N ASN A 44 8.82 -16.74 3.53
CA ASN A 44 8.31 -17.22 4.82
C ASN A 44 6.96 -16.59 5.22
N TRP A 45 5.98 -16.56 4.33
CA TRP A 45 4.72 -15.90 4.60
C TRP A 45 3.84 -16.81 5.41
N GLN A 46 3.70 -16.49 6.69
CA GLN A 46 2.95 -17.32 7.65
C GLN A 46 1.49 -16.89 7.80
N GLU A 47 1.15 -15.65 7.45
CA GLU A 47 -0.17 -15.06 7.69
C GLU A 47 -0.67 -14.22 6.50
N LEU A 48 -1.98 -14.33 6.26
CA LEU A 48 -2.74 -13.48 5.34
C LEU A 48 -3.78 -12.66 6.13
N PRO A 49 -4.12 -11.43 5.70
CA PRO A 49 -3.62 -10.72 4.53
C PRO A 49 -2.13 -10.37 4.62
N ALA A 50 -1.47 -10.22 3.47
CA ALA A 50 -0.09 -9.74 3.39
C ALA A 50 0.02 -8.60 2.38
N LEU A 51 0.92 -7.66 2.65
CA LEU A 51 1.25 -6.53 1.79
C LEU A 51 2.74 -6.59 1.47
N GLU A 52 3.10 -6.51 0.19
CA GLU A 52 4.47 -6.33 -0.28
C GLU A 52 4.61 -4.90 -0.81
N ASP A 53 5.52 -4.13 -0.22
CA ASP A 53 5.99 -2.86 -0.77
C ASP A 53 7.50 -2.89 -0.92
N SER A 54 7.98 -2.79 -2.16
CA SER A 54 9.39 -2.62 -2.49
C SER A 54 10.31 -3.67 -1.83
N GLY A 55 9.83 -4.92 -1.74
CA GLY A 55 10.54 -6.06 -1.12
C GLY A 55 10.32 -6.22 0.39
N THR A 56 9.63 -5.27 1.04
CA THR A 56 9.21 -5.39 2.44
C THR A 56 7.86 -6.08 2.50
N ILE A 57 7.75 -7.12 3.34
CA ILE A 57 6.52 -7.88 3.54
C ILE A 57 5.94 -7.53 4.90
N ILE A 58 4.69 -7.08 4.91
CA ILE A 58 3.90 -6.81 6.11
C ILE A 58 2.75 -7.82 6.15
N GLN A 59 2.63 -8.57 7.24
CA GLN A 59 1.64 -9.64 7.39
C GLN A 59 0.65 -9.34 8.52
N GLY A 60 -0.59 -9.77 8.35
CA GLY A 60 -1.66 -9.57 9.31
C GLY A 60 -2.37 -8.24 9.12
N GLN A 61 -3.70 -8.23 9.29
CA GLN A 61 -4.54 -7.07 9.01
C GLN A 61 -4.11 -5.83 9.81
N GLN A 62 -3.87 -5.98 11.12
CA GLN A 62 -3.53 -4.85 11.97
C GLN A 62 -2.19 -4.21 11.57
N ASN A 63 -1.20 -5.03 11.22
CA ASN A 63 0.11 -4.52 10.82
C ASN A 63 0.03 -3.78 9.48
N ILE A 64 -0.79 -4.29 8.55
CA ILE A 64 -1.06 -3.60 7.28
C ILE A 64 -1.75 -2.26 7.53
N LEU A 65 -2.77 -2.21 8.38
CA LEU A 65 -3.46 -0.96 8.71
C LEU A 65 -2.51 0.06 9.35
N ASN A 66 -1.70 -0.37 10.32
CA ASN A 66 -0.69 0.48 10.96
C ASN A 66 0.32 1.01 9.92
N TYR A 67 0.74 0.17 8.98
CA TYR A 67 1.66 0.57 7.91
C TYR A 67 1.03 1.60 6.96
N LEU A 68 -0.24 1.42 6.58
CA LEU A 68 -0.97 2.37 5.75
C LEU A 68 -1.19 3.72 6.48
N GLU A 69 -1.45 3.70 7.78
CA GLU A 69 -1.54 4.92 8.60
C GLU A 69 -0.21 5.69 8.63
N GLN A 70 0.92 4.98 8.74
CA GLN A 70 2.25 5.58 8.65
C GLN A 70 2.51 6.19 7.26
N LEU A 71 2.17 5.46 6.19
CA LEU A 71 2.26 5.96 4.82
C LEU A 71 1.39 7.21 4.61
N GLN A 72 0.19 7.24 5.20
CA GLN A 72 -0.70 8.40 5.10
C GLN A 72 -0.15 9.61 5.84
N SER A 73 0.42 9.39 7.03
CA SER A 73 1.09 10.43 7.80
C SER A 73 2.29 10.99 7.04
N PHE A 74 3.11 10.11 6.45
CA PHE A 74 4.23 10.51 5.62
C PHE A 74 3.78 11.31 4.39
N LYS A 75 2.74 10.85 3.67
CA LYS A 75 2.18 11.58 2.53
C LYS A 75 1.71 12.98 2.94
N LYS A 76 0.99 13.08 4.05
CA LYS A 76 0.48 14.37 4.56
C LYS A 76 1.62 15.33 4.92
N GLU A 77 2.69 14.81 5.49
CA GLU A 77 3.90 15.58 5.75
C GLU A 77 4.54 16.03 4.43
N TRP A 78 4.65 15.15 3.44
CA TRP A 78 5.16 15.47 2.11
C TRP A 78 4.32 16.55 1.39
N ASP A 79 2.99 16.42 1.42
CA ASP A 79 2.04 17.39 0.82
C ASP A 79 2.23 18.79 1.43
N LYS A 80 2.57 18.87 2.73
CA LYS A 80 2.87 20.15 3.40
C LYS A 80 4.11 20.82 2.81
N PHE A 81 5.16 20.07 2.48
CA PHE A 81 6.40 20.60 1.92
C PHE A 81 6.33 20.87 0.42
N GLN A 82 5.39 20.24 -0.31
CA GLN A 82 5.17 20.55 -1.73
C GLN A 82 4.41 21.85 -1.98
N SER A 83 3.72 22.38 -0.97
CA SER A 83 2.97 23.65 -1.09
C SER A 83 3.87 24.89 -1.28
N ASP A 84 5.18 24.78 -0.99
CA ASP A 84 6.16 25.86 -1.19
C ASP A 84 6.86 25.81 -2.57
N SER A 85 6.50 24.86 -3.44
CA SER A 85 7.05 24.79 -4.80
C SER A 85 6.25 25.65 -5.78
N CYS A 86 6.07 26.94 -5.48
CA CYS A 86 5.94 27.92 -6.56
C CYS A 86 7.32 28.04 -7.19
N TYR A 87 7.44 27.85 -8.51
CA TYR A 87 7.59 29.02 -9.38
C TYR A 87 7.85 28.69 -10.87
N CYS A 88 7.16 29.42 -11.76
CA CYS A 88 7.66 30.07 -13.01
C CYS A 88 6.48 30.75 -13.70
N ASP A 89 6.49 32.08 -13.73
CA ASP A 89 5.68 32.82 -14.70
C ASP A 89 6.21 32.56 -16.13
N ALA A 90 5.45 32.97 -17.15
CA ALA A 90 5.80 32.71 -18.55
C ALA A 90 7.11 33.39 -19.02
N GLU A 91 7.71 34.26 -18.19
CA GLU A 91 8.98 34.93 -18.42
C GLU A 91 10.13 34.39 -17.54
N GLY A 92 9.84 33.49 -16.58
CA GLY A 92 10.81 32.72 -15.81
C GLY A 92 11.43 33.41 -14.60
N ASN A 93 10.71 34.26 -13.87
CA ASN A 93 11.24 34.86 -12.62
C ASN A 93 11.21 33.90 -11.41
N ILE A 94 11.30 34.33 -10.12
CA ILE A 94 10.82 33.65 -8.87
C ILE A 94 10.19 34.70 -7.92
#